data_AF-A0A951DNT1-F1
#
_entry.id   AF-A0A951DNT1-F1
#
_cell.length_a   1.000
_cell.length_b   1.000
_cell.length_c   1.000
_cell.angle_alpha   90.00
_cell.angle_beta   90.00
_cell.angle_gamma   90.00
#
_symmetry.space_group_name_H-M   'P 1'
#
loop_
_entity.id
_entity.type
_entity.pdbx_description
1 polymer ?
#
loop_
_entity_poly.entity_id
_entity_poly.type
_entity_poly.pdbx_seq_one_letter_code
_entity_poly.pdbx_strand_id
1 'polypeptide(L)'
;LRTPERTDMALFWSDNTAVQWPAAARALAIDKGLGPADTARMLTLMHVSVADAILACFDAKYHFTFWRPIHAIRRAETDGNPATDADASWTPLLYPNHPNHPEYPAAHACWTTAATETMAAFFGTDIVGFSVDSHVANAEQKTRHYERFSDAAAEVFNARMWGGLHFRHSLSDGAWIGHEVANYVLQNFFRPAR
;
A
#
# COMPACT_ATOMS: atom_id res chain seq x y z
N LEU A 1 10.48 19.32 6.30
CA LEU A 1 9.34 19.93 5.58
C LEU A 1 8.92 19.04 4.40
N ARG A 2 7.61 18.89 4.16
CA ARG A 2 7.02 18.15 3.03
C ARG A 2 7.05 19.05 1.78
N THR A 3 7.51 18.54 0.64
CA THR A 3 7.56 19.27 -0.63
C THR A 3 6.21 19.20 -1.37
N PRO A 4 5.95 20.05 -2.38
CA PRO A 4 4.75 19.93 -3.22
C PRO A 4 4.60 18.53 -3.84
N GLU A 5 5.67 17.97 -4.38
CA GLU A 5 5.68 16.63 -4.97
C GLU A 5 5.30 15.53 -3.96
N ARG A 6 5.79 15.63 -2.71
CA ARG A 6 5.41 14.71 -1.63
C ARG A 6 3.95 14.85 -1.21
N THR A 7 3.41 16.07 -1.29
CA THR A 7 1.99 16.32 -1.06
C THR A 7 1.16 15.67 -2.17
N ASP A 8 1.57 15.84 -3.43
CA ASP A 8 0.90 15.21 -4.57
C ASP A 8 0.92 13.68 -4.49
N MET A 9 2.06 13.06 -4.19
CA MET A 9 2.17 11.60 -3.98
C MET A 9 1.25 11.12 -2.85
N ALA A 10 1.17 11.85 -1.74
CA ALA A 10 0.29 11.51 -0.63
C ALA A 10 -1.21 11.60 -1.01
N LEU A 11 -1.58 12.58 -1.84
CA LEU A 11 -2.93 12.73 -2.38
C LEU A 11 -3.24 11.63 -3.39
N PHE A 12 -2.34 11.38 -4.35
CA PHE A 12 -2.48 10.35 -5.37
C PHE A 12 -2.79 8.97 -4.75
N TRP A 13 -2.00 8.57 -3.75
CA TRP A 13 -2.16 7.28 -3.06
C TRP A 13 -3.22 7.31 -1.95
N SER A 14 -3.97 8.40 -1.78
CA SER A 14 -5.13 8.41 -0.88
C SER A 14 -6.38 7.78 -1.50
N ASP A 15 -6.31 7.41 -2.78
CA ASP A 15 -7.36 6.67 -3.48
C ASP A 15 -7.59 5.28 -2.88
N ASN A 16 -8.71 4.66 -3.24
CA ASN A 16 -9.06 3.32 -2.83
C ASN A 16 -8.11 2.30 -3.50
N THR A 17 -7.17 1.78 -2.70
CA THR A 17 -6.20 0.76 -3.09
C THR A 17 -6.85 -0.49 -3.71
N ALA A 18 -8.03 -0.88 -3.24
CA ALA A 18 -8.78 -2.03 -3.73
C ALA A 18 -9.44 -1.80 -5.11
N VAL A 19 -9.47 -0.55 -5.58
CA VAL A 19 -9.88 -0.18 -6.93
C VAL A 19 -8.65 0.08 -7.79
N GLN A 20 -7.67 0.82 -7.25
CA GLN A 20 -6.51 1.33 -7.96
C GLN A 20 -5.59 0.22 -8.49
N TRP A 21 -5.17 -0.72 -7.63
CA TRP A 21 -4.29 -1.81 -8.06
C TRP A 21 -4.95 -2.77 -9.05
N PRO A 22 -6.20 -3.23 -8.83
CA PRO A 22 -6.85 -4.06 -9.84
C PRO A 22 -7.07 -3.35 -11.18
N ALA A 23 -7.31 -2.04 -11.18
CA ALA A 23 -7.38 -1.27 -12.41
C ALA A 23 -6.02 -1.22 -13.14
N ALA A 24 -4.94 -0.92 -12.41
CA ALA A 24 -3.58 -0.92 -12.95
C ALA A 24 -3.18 -2.30 -13.50
N ALA A 25 -3.49 -3.39 -12.78
CA ALA A 25 -3.19 -4.75 -13.23
C ALA A 25 -3.95 -5.13 -14.51
N ARG A 26 -5.22 -4.71 -14.66
CA ARG A 26 -5.97 -4.91 -15.91
C ARG A 26 -5.40 -4.09 -17.06
N ALA A 27 -5.04 -2.83 -16.83
CA ALA A 27 -4.41 -1.98 -17.83
C ALA A 27 -3.06 -2.56 -18.28
N LEU A 28 -2.27 -3.08 -17.33
CA LEU A 28 -0.99 -3.75 -17.59
C LEU A 28 -1.18 -5.02 -18.42
N ALA A 29 -2.18 -5.85 -18.11
CA ALA A 29 -2.48 -7.05 -18.89
C ALA A 29 -2.77 -6.71 -20.37
N ILE A 30 -3.53 -5.63 -20.60
CA ILE A 30 -3.84 -5.12 -21.94
C ILE A 30 -2.57 -4.59 -22.62
N ASP A 31 -1.78 -3.77 -21.91
CA ASP A 31 -0.53 -3.17 -22.43
C ASP A 31 0.49 -4.24 -22.85
N LYS A 32 0.62 -5.33 -22.07
CA LYS A 32 1.52 -6.45 -22.39
C LYS A 32 0.92 -7.47 -23.35
N GLY A 33 -0.31 -7.26 -23.85
CA GLY A 33 -0.96 -8.16 -24.79
C GLY A 33 -1.19 -9.57 -24.23
N LEU A 34 -1.42 -9.69 -22.91
CA LEU A 34 -1.64 -10.99 -22.28
C LEU A 34 -2.93 -11.64 -22.79
N GLY A 35 -2.86 -12.94 -23.11
CA GLY A 35 -4.03 -13.73 -23.45
C GLY A 35 -4.99 -13.89 -22.25
N PRO A 36 -6.23 -14.38 -22.47
CA PRO A 36 -7.20 -14.55 -21.40
C PRO A 36 -6.72 -15.46 -20.25
N ALA A 37 -6.01 -16.55 -20.57
CA ALA A 37 -5.49 -17.47 -19.56
C ALA A 37 -4.39 -16.84 -18.69
N ASP A 38 -3.46 -16.10 -19.32
CA ASP A 38 -2.38 -15.40 -18.61
C ASP A 38 -2.91 -14.25 -17.77
N THR A 39 -3.87 -13.49 -18.31
CA THR A 39 -4.56 -12.43 -17.57
C THR A 39 -5.28 -12.99 -16.35
N ALA A 40 -6.03 -14.08 -16.51
CA ALA A 40 -6.71 -14.75 -15.40
C ALA A 40 -5.72 -15.24 -14.34
N ARG A 41 -4.58 -15.81 -14.77
CA ARG A 41 -3.53 -16.27 -13.85
C ARG A 41 -2.91 -15.12 -13.06
N MET A 42 -2.50 -14.05 -13.74
CA MET A 42 -1.89 -12.87 -13.10
C MET A 42 -2.84 -12.25 -12.08
N LEU A 43 -4.10 -12.00 -12.47
CA LEU A 43 -5.09 -11.39 -11.59
C LEU A 43 -5.42 -12.32 -10.41
N THR A 44 -5.49 -13.63 -10.63
CA THR A 44 -5.75 -14.60 -9.53
C THR A 44 -4.62 -14.60 -8.52
N LEU A 45 -3.36 -14.68 -8.98
CA LEU A 45 -2.17 -14.62 -8.12
C LEU A 45 -2.16 -13.37 -7.25
N MET A 46 -2.41 -12.21 -7.87
CA MET A 46 -2.47 -10.93 -7.18
C MET A 46 -3.62 -10.89 -6.17
N HIS A 47 -4.85 -11.21 -6.59
CA HIS A 47 -6.03 -11.08 -5.72
C HIS A 47 -6.02 -12.04 -4.54
N VAL A 48 -5.59 -13.29 -4.71
CA VAL A 48 -5.50 -14.26 -3.60
C VAL A 48 -4.48 -13.79 -2.58
N SER A 49 -3.27 -13.42 -3.02
CA SER A 49 -2.21 -12.98 -2.11
C SER A 49 -2.58 -11.69 -1.37
N VAL A 50 -3.21 -10.75 -2.06
CA VAL A 50 -3.70 -9.51 -1.46
C VAL A 50 -4.82 -9.78 -0.45
N ALA A 51 -5.76 -10.68 -0.75
CA ALA A 51 -6.85 -11.01 0.16
C ALA A 51 -6.32 -11.58 1.48
N ASP A 52 -5.39 -12.54 1.41
CA ASP A 52 -4.76 -13.14 2.59
C ASP A 52 -3.88 -12.13 3.34
N ALA A 53 -3.15 -11.26 2.62
CA ALA A 53 -2.32 -10.22 3.24
C ALA A 53 -3.15 -9.19 4.00
N ILE A 54 -4.31 -8.81 3.47
CA ILE A 54 -5.24 -7.91 4.15
C ILE A 54 -5.91 -8.58 5.34
N LEU A 55 -6.25 -9.88 5.24
CA LEU A 55 -6.78 -10.62 6.38
C LEU A 55 -5.79 -10.65 7.54
N ALA A 56 -4.53 -11.00 7.28
CA ALA A 56 -3.46 -10.97 8.27
C ALA A 56 -3.21 -9.54 8.82
N CYS A 57 -3.24 -8.53 7.95
CA CYS A 57 -3.11 -7.13 8.34
C CYS A 57 -4.22 -6.70 9.30
N PHE A 58 -5.47 -7.03 9.00
CA PHE A 58 -6.62 -6.62 9.80
C PHE A 58 -6.72 -7.41 11.10
N ASP A 59 -6.33 -8.69 11.11
CA ASP A 59 -6.15 -9.46 12.35
C ASP A 59 -5.17 -8.73 13.29
N ALA A 60 -3.98 -8.36 12.79
CA ALA A 60 -3.01 -7.59 13.57
C ALA A 60 -3.55 -6.21 14.01
N LYS A 61 -4.30 -5.50 13.15
CA LYS A 61 -4.94 -4.23 13.52
C LYS A 61 -5.82 -4.31 14.74
N TYR A 62 -6.67 -5.33 14.79
CA TYR A 62 -7.60 -5.50 15.89
C TYR A 62 -7.00 -6.27 17.08
N HIS A 63 -5.87 -6.96 16.90
CA HIS A 63 -5.07 -7.47 17.99
C HIS A 63 -4.35 -6.34 18.75
N PHE A 64 -3.62 -5.46 18.04
CA PHE A 64 -2.80 -4.42 18.67
C PHE A 64 -3.57 -3.13 18.98
N THR A 65 -4.61 -2.81 18.21
CA THR A 65 -5.45 -1.61 18.39
C THR A 65 -4.66 -0.30 18.50
N PHE A 66 -3.53 -0.20 17.79
CA PHE A 66 -2.60 0.93 17.91
C PHE A 66 -3.21 2.24 17.41
N TRP A 67 -2.93 3.33 18.13
CA TRP A 67 -3.42 4.68 17.80
C TRP A 67 -2.82 5.27 16.53
N ARG A 68 -3.54 6.19 15.89
CA ARG A 68 -3.09 6.91 14.68
C ARG A 68 -2.15 8.07 15.02
N PRO A 69 -1.29 8.53 14.08
CA PRO A 69 -0.42 9.69 14.30
C PRO A 69 -1.15 10.95 14.80
N ILE A 70 -2.36 11.23 14.32
CA ILE A 70 -3.16 12.36 14.80
C ILE A 70 -3.48 12.29 16.29
N HIS A 71 -3.73 11.09 16.81
CA HIS A 71 -3.97 10.91 18.25
C HIS A 71 -2.66 10.89 19.01
N ALA A 72 -1.65 10.20 18.49
CA ALA A 72 -0.34 10.10 19.11
C ALA A 72 0.34 11.46 19.31
N ILE A 73 0.39 12.28 18.27
CA ILE A 73 1.05 13.60 18.32
C ILE A 73 0.26 14.57 19.20
N ARG A 74 -1.08 14.56 19.13
CA ARG A 74 -1.91 15.46 19.94
C ARG A 74 -1.97 15.08 21.41
N ARG A 75 -1.70 13.82 21.73
CA ARG A 75 -1.79 13.25 23.10
C ARG A 75 -0.47 12.65 23.55
N ALA A 76 0.66 13.14 23.01
CA ALA A 76 1.97 12.60 23.33
C ALA A 76 2.28 12.69 24.83
N GLU A 77 1.68 13.63 25.55
CA GLU A 77 1.78 13.73 27.01
C GLU A 77 1.26 12.49 27.76
N THR A 78 0.48 11.63 27.09
CA THR A 78 -0.12 10.42 27.67
C THR A 78 0.62 9.12 27.34
N ASP A 79 1.67 9.17 26.51
CA ASP A 79 2.39 7.96 26.07
C ASP A 79 3.49 7.49 27.03
N GLY A 80 3.83 8.30 28.05
CA GLY A 80 4.89 8.00 29.01
C GLY A 80 6.31 8.08 28.45
N ASN A 81 6.50 8.66 27.26
CA ASN A 81 7.79 8.86 26.63
C ASN A 81 8.26 10.31 26.79
N PRO A 82 9.32 10.60 27.58
CA PRO A 82 9.78 11.97 27.79
C PRO A 82 10.44 12.60 26.55
N ALA A 83 10.62 11.84 25.47
CA ALA A 83 11.18 12.33 24.21
C ALA A 83 10.11 12.79 23.20
N THR A 84 8.82 12.74 23.55
CA THR A 84 7.72 13.16 22.69
C THR A 84 6.98 14.35 23.27
N ASP A 85 6.94 15.45 22.51
CA ASP A 85 6.18 16.65 22.86
C ASP A 85 4.80 16.61 22.19
N ALA A 86 3.77 16.98 22.96
CA ALA A 86 2.41 17.07 22.44
C ALA A 86 2.21 18.34 21.60
N ASP A 87 1.57 18.17 20.44
CA ASP A 87 1.06 19.28 19.64
C ASP A 87 -0.44 19.07 19.40
N ALA A 88 -1.25 19.68 20.27
CA ALA A 88 -2.72 19.59 20.22
C ALA A 88 -3.31 20.17 18.92
N SER A 89 -2.56 21.04 18.22
CA SER A 89 -3.00 21.70 16.99
C SER A 89 -2.66 20.91 15.73
N TRP A 90 -1.76 19.91 15.83
CA TRP A 90 -1.27 19.16 14.69
C TRP A 90 -2.39 18.51 13.88
N THR A 91 -2.34 18.61 12.56
CA THR A 91 -3.25 17.93 11.64
C THR A 91 -2.48 17.20 10.54
N PRO A 92 -2.87 15.95 10.18
CA PRO A 92 -2.29 15.28 9.03
C PRO A 92 -2.77 15.94 7.73
N LEU A 93 -2.02 15.74 6.65
CA LEU A 93 -2.40 16.25 5.32
C LEU A 93 -3.77 15.74 4.88
N LEU A 94 -4.05 14.47 5.13
CA LEU A 94 -5.27 13.79 4.68
C LEU A 94 -6.43 13.93 5.69
N TYR A 95 -6.41 14.95 6.55
CA TYR A 95 -7.52 15.29 7.44
C TYR A 95 -8.70 15.92 6.65
N PRO A 96 -9.97 15.65 7.01
CA PRO A 96 -10.45 14.77 8.06
C PRO A 96 -10.53 13.29 7.66
N ASN A 97 -10.19 12.96 6.42
CA ASN A 97 -10.36 11.64 5.78
C ASN A 97 -9.33 10.59 6.25
N HIS A 98 -9.05 10.50 7.54
CA HIS A 98 -8.25 9.42 8.10
C HIS A 98 -9.11 8.13 8.21
N PRO A 99 -8.56 6.95 7.92
CA PRO A 99 -9.38 5.73 7.92
C PRO A 99 -9.83 5.33 9.33
N ASN A 100 -11.06 4.83 9.43
CA ASN A 100 -11.76 4.44 10.68
C ASN A 100 -11.40 3.02 11.16
N HIS A 101 -10.11 2.71 11.19
CA HIS A 101 -9.58 1.46 11.73
C HIS A 101 -8.24 1.70 12.43
N PRO A 102 -7.77 0.79 13.32
CA PRO A 102 -6.49 0.92 14.00
C PRO A 102 -5.31 1.13 13.05
N GLU A 103 -4.26 1.76 13.55
CA GLU A 103 -3.11 2.19 12.75
C GLU A 103 -2.25 1.01 12.28
N TYR A 104 -1.85 0.14 13.21
CA TYR A 104 -0.79 -0.85 13.00
C TYR A 104 -1.31 -2.23 12.61
N PRO A 105 -0.77 -2.90 11.57
CA PRO A 105 0.21 -2.39 10.61
C PRO A 105 -0.47 -1.64 9.45
N ALA A 106 0.29 -0.95 8.59
CA ALA A 106 -0.27 -0.16 7.51
C ALA A 106 -0.87 -1.03 6.40
N ALA A 107 -2.20 -0.96 6.19
CA ALA A 107 -2.90 -1.79 5.22
C ALA A 107 -2.47 -1.53 3.76
N HIS A 108 -2.12 -0.28 3.42
CA HIS A 108 -1.58 0.02 2.09
C HIS A 108 -0.24 -0.70 1.85
N ALA A 109 0.61 -0.86 2.87
CA ALA A 109 1.87 -1.60 2.70
C ALA A 109 1.61 -3.09 2.51
N CYS A 110 0.70 -3.68 3.30
CA CYS A 110 0.31 -5.10 3.14
C CYS A 110 -0.25 -5.37 1.73
N TRP A 111 -1.18 -4.53 1.29
CA TRP A 111 -1.80 -4.64 -0.02
C TRP A 111 -0.79 -4.47 -1.15
N THR A 112 -0.09 -3.32 -1.14
CA THR A 112 0.78 -2.94 -2.24
C THR A 112 1.91 -3.94 -2.39
N THR A 113 2.59 -4.32 -1.30
CA THR A 113 3.68 -5.30 -1.39
C THR A 113 3.18 -6.64 -1.94
N ALA A 114 2.06 -7.17 -1.43
CA ALA A 114 1.49 -8.42 -1.95
C ALA A 114 1.13 -8.32 -3.44
N ALA A 115 0.56 -7.19 -3.89
CA ALA A 115 0.23 -6.97 -5.29
C ALA A 115 1.49 -6.86 -6.17
N THR A 116 2.46 -6.02 -5.78
CA THR A 116 3.66 -5.77 -6.57
C THR A 116 4.55 -7.01 -6.69
N GLU A 117 4.71 -7.77 -5.60
CA GLU A 117 5.59 -8.95 -5.62
C GLU A 117 4.99 -10.11 -6.40
N THR A 118 3.67 -10.31 -6.32
CA THR A 118 3.01 -11.35 -7.12
C THR A 118 3.02 -11.02 -8.61
N MET A 119 2.84 -9.75 -8.98
CA MET A 119 2.99 -9.31 -10.37
C MET A 119 4.44 -9.48 -10.84
N ALA A 120 5.43 -9.07 -10.04
CA ALA A 120 6.84 -9.29 -10.35
C ALA A 120 7.16 -10.77 -10.56
N ALA A 121 6.64 -11.65 -9.68
CA ALA A 121 6.80 -13.09 -9.80
C ALA A 121 6.12 -13.66 -11.05
N PHE A 122 4.94 -13.15 -11.42
CA PHE A 122 4.25 -13.54 -12.65
C PHE A 122 5.07 -13.19 -13.91
N PHE A 123 5.63 -11.99 -13.99
CA PHE A 123 6.47 -11.56 -15.10
C PHE A 123 7.90 -12.11 -15.03
N GLY A 124 8.29 -12.73 -13.91
CA GLY A 124 9.65 -13.21 -13.66
C GLY A 124 10.69 -12.10 -13.47
N THR A 125 10.24 -10.85 -13.29
CA THR A 125 11.09 -9.67 -13.12
C THR A 125 10.33 -8.56 -12.41
N ASP A 126 11.04 -7.76 -11.62
CA ASP A 126 10.52 -6.53 -11.03
C ASP A 126 10.50 -5.36 -12.04
N ILE A 127 11.28 -5.46 -13.12
CA ILE A 127 11.41 -4.42 -14.15
C ILE A 127 10.32 -4.61 -15.20
N VAL A 128 9.15 -4.02 -14.95
CA VAL A 128 8.01 -4.00 -15.85
C VAL A 128 7.42 -2.59 -15.85
N GLY A 129 7.50 -1.91 -16.99
CA GLY A 129 6.87 -0.60 -17.17
C GLY A 129 5.35 -0.69 -17.08
N PHE A 130 4.73 0.12 -16.21
CA PHE A 130 3.28 0.18 -16.02
C PHE A 130 2.81 1.56 -15.53
N SER A 131 1.49 1.76 -15.56
CA SER A 131 0.85 3.00 -15.13
C SER A 131 -0.17 2.72 -14.04
N VAL A 132 -0.32 3.67 -13.12
CA VAL A 132 -1.38 3.68 -12.10
C VAL A 132 -2.13 4.99 -12.24
N ASP A 133 -3.46 4.93 -12.22
CA ASP A 133 -4.33 6.10 -12.23
C ASP A 133 -4.85 6.41 -10.82
N SER A 134 -5.16 7.68 -10.54
CA SER A 134 -5.83 8.12 -9.32
C SER A 134 -7.00 9.02 -9.65
N HIS A 135 -8.13 8.77 -9.01
CA HIS A 135 -9.36 9.55 -9.12
C HIS A 135 -9.51 10.59 -8.01
N VAL A 136 -8.50 10.73 -7.14
CA VAL A 136 -8.49 11.74 -6.07
C VAL A 136 -8.51 13.13 -6.68
N ALA A 137 -9.58 13.90 -6.44
CA ALA A 137 -9.84 15.16 -7.14
C ALA A 137 -8.70 16.19 -7.02
N ASN A 138 -8.06 16.27 -5.86
CA ASN A 138 -7.02 17.25 -5.55
C ASN A 138 -5.58 16.74 -5.75
N ALA A 139 -5.37 15.51 -6.22
CA ALA A 139 -4.07 15.11 -6.76
C ALA A 139 -3.81 15.87 -8.07
N GLU A 140 -2.64 16.47 -8.24
CA GLU A 140 -2.24 17.17 -9.46
C GLU A 140 -1.98 16.16 -10.58
N GLN A 141 -1.15 15.15 -10.31
CA GLN A 141 -0.93 14.05 -11.25
C GLN A 141 -2.06 13.03 -11.12
N LYS A 142 -2.75 12.73 -12.23
CA LYS A 142 -3.82 11.72 -12.27
C LYS A 142 -3.35 10.35 -12.70
N THR A 143 -2.19 10.29 -13.36
CA THR A 143 -1.55 9.05 -13.81
C THR A 143 -0.09 9.14 -13.43
N ARG A 144 0.45 8.05 -12.88
CA ARG A 144 1.87 7.89 -12.58
C ARG A 144 2.41 6.68 -13.31
N HIS A 145 3.60 6.84 -13.87
CA HIS A 145 4.31 5.81 -14.61
C HIS A 145 5.49 5.30 -13.79
N TYR A 146 5.68 3.99 -13.78
CA TYR A 146 6.76 3.34 -13.06
C TYR A 146 7.47 2.34 -13.99
N GLU A 147 8.78 2.23 -13.84
CA GLU A 147 9.61 1.25 -14.57
C GLU A 147 9.70 -0.08 -13.82
N ARG A 148 9.42 -0.07 -12.51
CA ARG A 148 9.48 -1.23 -11.62
C ARG A 148 8.31 -1.27 -10.66
N PHE A 149 7.88 -2.47 -10.30
CA PHE A 149 6.87 -2.63 -9.26
C PHE A 149 7.38 -2.13 -7.90
N SER A 150 8.66 -2.34 -7.60
CA SER A 150 9.30 -1.84 -6.37
C SER A 150 9.24 -0.32 -6.23
N ASP A 151 9.28 0.42 -7.34
CA ASP A 151 9.26 1.88 -7.33
C ASP A 151 7.89 2.41 -6.88
N ALA A 152 6.81 1.80 -7.39
CA ALA A 152 5.46 2.11 -6.92
C ALA A 152 5.25 1.72 -5.45
N ALA A 153 5.78 0.56 -5.02
CA ALA A 153 5.71 0.16 -3.61
C ALA A 153 6.43 1.14 -2.68
N ALA A 154 7.63 1.60 -3.07
CA ALA A 154 8.38 2.61 -2.33
C ALA A 154 7.66 3.97 -2.27
N GLU A 155 6.99 4.36 -3.36
CA GLU A 155 6.20 5.59 -3.38
C GLU A 155 5.00 5.50 -2.44
N VAL A 156 4.23 4.40 -2.48
CA VAL A 156 3.11 4.15 -1.55
C VAL A 156 3.58 4.23 -0.10
N PHE A 157 4.68 3.54 0.23
CA PHE A 157 5.27 3.53 1.57
C PHE A 157 5.47 4.96 2.09
N ASN A 158 6.13 5.79 1.29
CA ASN A 158 6.41 7.16 1.67
C ASN A 158 5.16 8.06 1.68
N ALA A 159 4.24 7.87 0.73
CA ALA A 159 2.99 8.60 0.62
C ALA A 159 2.14 8.47 1.89
N ARG A 160 2.13 7.29 2.54
CA ARG A 160 1.40 7.09 3.80
C ARG A 160 1.97 7.90 4.96
N MET A 161 3.29 8.06 5.01
CA MET A 161 3.95 8.92 6.00
C MET A 161 3.72 10.39 5.69
N TRP A 162 3.89 10.82 4.43
CA TRP A 162 3.68 12.20 4.02
C TRP A 162 2.24 12.66 4.19
N GLY A 163 1.28 11.74 4.03
CA GLY A 163 -0.13 11.93 4.33
C GLY A 163 -0.42 12.11 5.83
N GLY A 164 0.52 11.76 6.71
CA GLY A 164 0.35 11.79 8.17
C GLY A 164 -0.52 10.65 8.70
N LEU A 165 -0.63 9.53 7.97
CA LEU A 165 -1.56 8.45 8.28
C LEU A 165 -0.93 7.28 9.04
N HIS A 166 0.36 7.04 8.83
CA HIS A 166 1.06 5.87 9.35
C HIS A 166 2.45 6.19 9.90
N PHE A 167 2.87 5.40 10.87
CA PHE A 167 4.26 5.39 11.33
C PHE A 167 5.14 4.56 10.40
N ARG A 168 6.46 4.83 10.41
CA ARG A 168 7.41 4.11 9.55
C ARG A 168 7.46 2.60 9.85
N HIS A 169 7.48 2.22 11.13
CA HIS A 169 7.51 0.80 11.52
C HIS A 169 6.25 0.06 11.02
N SER A 170 5.09 0.68 11.17
CA SER A 170 3.80 0.17 10.69
C SER A 170 3.80 -0.14 9.19
N LEU A 171 4.52 0.65 8.39
CA LEU A 171 4.69 0.42 6.97
C LEU A 171 5.70 -0.70 6.67
N SER A 172 6.80 -0.77 7.41
CA SER A 172 7.80 -1.84 7.29
C SER A 172 7.20 -3.20 7.62
N ASP A 173 6.50 -3.30 8.75
CA ASP A 173 5.90 -4.55 9.21
C ASP A 173 4.70 -4.94 8.33
N GLY A 174 3.95 -3.94 7.82
CA GLY A 174 2.91 -4.18 6.83
C GLY A 174 3.45 -4.71 5.51
N ALA A 175 4.54 -4.13 5.00
CA ALA A 175 5.21 -4.64 3.80
C ALA A 175 5.75 -6.06 4.03
N TRP A 176 6.30 -6.34 5.21
CA TRP A 176 6.73 -7.69 5.59
C TRP A 176 5.58 -8.70 5.56
N ILE A 177 4.40 -8.38 6.11
CA ILE A 177 3.21 -9.24 5.99
C ILE A 177 2.86 -9.50 4.52
N GLY A 178 2.84 -8.45 3.69
CA GLY A 178 2.55 -8.58 2.26
C GLY A 178 3.53 -9.50 1.54
N HIS A 179 4.83 -9.38 1.87
CA HIS A 179 5.91 -10.22 1.35
C HIS A 179 5.75 -11.69 1.74
N GLU A 180 5.60 -11.98 3.04
CA GLU A 180 5.48 -13.35 3.53
C GLU A 180 4.27 -14.06 2.95
N VAL A 181 3.13 -13.37 2.87
CA VAL A 181 1.91 -13.94 2.29
C VAL A 181 2.07 -14.17 0.79
N ALA A 182 2.62 -13.20 0.04
CA ALA A 182 2.87 -13.37 -1.39
C ALA A 182 3.78 -14.57 -1.65
N ASN A 183 4.89 -14.68 -0.91
CA ASN A 183 5.80 -15.81 -1.00
C ASN A 183 5.11 -17.14 -0.68
N TYR A 184 4.31 -17.18 0.39
CA TYR A 184 3.56 -18.37 0.75
C TYR A 184 2.61 -18.81 -0.37
N VAL A 185 1.86 -17.87 -0.96
CA VAL A 185 0.95 -18.18 -2.06
C VAL A 185 1.71 -18.69 -3.29
N LEU A 186 2.79 -18.00 -3.69
CA LEU A 186 3.60 -18.37 -4.86
C LEU A 186 4.28 -19.75 -4.71
N GLN A 187 4.65 -20.13 -3.49
CA GLN A 187 5.31 -21.41 -3.21
C GLN A 187 4.33 -22.59 -3.13
N ASN A 188 3.07 -22.35 -2.75
CA ASN A 188 2.12 -23.42 -2.42
C ASN A 188 0.96 -23.53 -3.42
N PHE A 189 0.61 -22.47 -4.13
CA PHE A 189 -0.55 -22.41 -5.03
C PHE A 189 -0.16 -21.91 -6.43
N PHE A 190 -1.01 -22.20 -7.43
CA PHE A 190 -0.88 -21.70 -8.81
C PHE A 190 0.48 -21.96 -9.51
N ARG A 191 1.17 -23.02 -9.08
CA ARG A 191 2.44 -23.47 -9.65
C ARG A 191 2.23 -24.02 -11.07
N PRO A 192 3.26 -24.01 -11.94
CA PRO A 192 3.17 -24.67 -13.25
C PRO A 192 2.68 -26.12 -13.10
N ALA A 193 1.84 -26.57 -14.03
CA ALA A 193 1.48 -27.98 -14.12
C ALA A 193 2.77 -28.80 -14.32
N ARG A 194 2.91 -29.88 -13.54
CA ARG A 194 4.00 -30.83 -13.70
C ARG A 194 3.74 -31.77 -14.86
#